data_AF-A0A2U3KLM8-F1
#
_entry.id   AF-A0A2U3KLM8-F1
#
_cell.length_a   1.000
_cell.length_b   1.000
_cell.length_c   1.000
_cell.angle_alpha   90.00
_cell.angle_beta   90.00
_cell.angle_gamma   90.00
#
_symmetry.space_group_name_H-M   'P 1'
#
loop_
_entity.id
_entity.type
_entity.pdbx_description
1 polymer ?
#
loop_
_entity_poly.entity_id
_entity_poly.type
_entity_poly.pdbx_seq_one_letter_code
_entity_poly.pdbx_strand_id
1 'polypeptide(L)'
;MKVLFTFKMGKFRHELTVKSASELYQLVDGYSDRGIVEIDLILMDIIMQEFDGIEACRNIKKREWLADITVIMVTATTEKDNIQLAFSAGAMDFIKKPLERVELSARVCSALKLKHETARRNARETELLEVTHRLQATNERLQKDRLNRFLLLSLS
;
A
#
# COMPACT_ATOMS: atom_id res chain seq x y z
N MET A 1 7.47 8.15 -23.33
CA MET A 1 8.13 8.37 -22.03
C MET A 1 7.13 8.99 -21.07
N LYS A 2 6.54 8.19 -20.18
CA LYS A 2 5.51 8.62 -19.21
C LYS A 2 5.52 7.66 -18.02
N VAL A 3 5.80 8.15 -16.81
CA VAL A 3 5.38 7.50 -15.56
C VAL A 3 3.93 7.90 -15.36
N LEU A 4 3.01 6.94 -15.30
CA LEU A 4 1.57 7.21 -15.20
C LEU A 4 1.10 6.90 -13.78
N PHE A 5 0.63 7.91 -13.06
CA PHE A 5 -0.03 7.75 -11.76
C PHE A 5 -1.53 7.58 -11.99
N THR A 6 -2.17 6.66 -11.28
CA THR A 6 -3.63 6.49 -11.36
C THR A 6 -4.23 6.47 -9.96
N PHE A 7 -5.23 7.33 -9.72
CA PHE A 7 -5.92 7.45 -8.43
C PHE A 7 -7.29 6.76 -8.36
N LYS A 8 -7.50 6.11 -7.20
CA LYS A 8 -8.71 5.66 -6.50
C LYS A 8 -9.72 4.74 -7.21
N MET A 9 -10.13 3.71 -6.47
CA MET A 9 -11.24 2.79 -6.77
C MET A 9 -12.54 3.53 -7.10
N GLY A 10 -13.05 3.32 -8.32
CA GLY A 10 -14.40 3.75 -8.76
C GLY A 10 -14.47 4.24 -10.21
N LYS A 11 -13.38 4.81 -10.74
CA LYS A 11 -13.10 5.22 -12.13
C LYS A 11 -11.76 5.97 -12.10
N PHE A 12 -10.90 5.84 -13.11
CA PHE A 12 -9.66 6.63 -13.26
C PHE A 12 -9.99 8.13 -13.10
N ARG A 13 -9.79 8.72 -11.90
CA ARG A 13 -10.23 10.10 -11.64
C ARG A 13 -9.17 11.12 -11.96
N HIS A 14 -7.89 10.79 -11.81
CA HIS A 14 -6.79 11.66 -12.18
C HIS A 14 -5.61 10.83 -12.66
N GLU A 15 -5.14 11.13 -13.87
CA GLU A 15 -3.86 10.66 -14.40
C GLU A 15 -2.85 11.79 -14.20
N LEU A 16 -1.89 11.61 -13.30
CA LEU A 16 -0.71 12.45 -13.30
C LEU A 16 0.33 11.74 -14.15
N THR A 17 1.05 12.49 -14.98
CA THR A 17 2.17 11.94 -15.73
C THR A 17 3.40 12.75 -15.40
N VAL A 18 4.44 12.07 -14.92
CA VAL A 18 5.77 12.68 -14.80
C VAL A 18 6.71 12.02 -15.81
N LYS A 19 7.75 12.76 -16.17
CA LYS A 19 8.71 12.37 -17.21
C LYS A 19 10.01 11.83 -16.63
N SER A 20 10.29 12.09 -15.35
CA SER A 20 11.50 11.64 -14.67
C SER A 20 11.25 11.20 -13.23
N ALA A 21 12.19 10.45 -12.66
CA ALA A 21 12.20 10.11 -11.23
C ALA A 21 12.37 11.36 -10.36
N SER A 22 13.12 12.37 -10.81
CA SER A 22 13.28 13.64 -10.10
C SER A 22 11.96 14.41 -9.98
N GLU A 23 11.17 14.45 -11.05
CA GLU A 23 9.84 15.09 -11.06
C GLU A 23 8.86 14.31 -10.18
N LEU A 24 8.94 12.97 -10.18
CA LEU A 24 8.23 12.13 -9.21
C LEU A 24 8.58 12.54 -7.77
N TYR A 25 9.87 12.60 -7.42
CA TYR A 25 10.26 12.91 -6.05
C TYR A 25 9.85 14.33 -5.66
N GLN A 26 10.02 15.32 -6.52
CA GLN A 26 9.57 16.69 -6.27
C GLN A 26 8.06 16.78 -6.09
N LEU A 27 7.29 16.07 -6.91
CA LEU A 27 5.85 16.01 -6.81
C LEU A 27 5.45 15.43 -5.45
N VAL A 28 6.03 14.27 -5.14
CA VAL A 28 5.75 13.52 -3.92
C VAL A 28 6.18 14.31 -2.67
N ASP A 29 7.40 14.86 -2.63
CA ASP A 29 7.94 15.68 -1.54
C ASP A 29 7.18 17.03 -1.41
N GLY A 30 6.71 17.60 -2.51
CA GLY A 30 5.86 18.79 -2.49
C GLY A 30 4.46 18.54 -1.90
N TYR A 31 4.02 17.27 -1.88
CA TYR A 31 2.74 16.87 -1.31
C TYR A 31 2.83 16.41 0.16
N SER A 32 4.00 15.99 0.64
CA SER A 32 4.18 15.68 2.07
C SER A 32 3.91 16.90 2.95
N ASP A 33 4.17 18.11 2.44
CA ASP A 33 3.95 19.37 3.14
C ASP A 33 2.48 19.84 3.15
N ARG A 34 1.63 19.24 2.30
CA ARG A 34 0.22 19.64 2.14
C ARG A 34 -0.78 18.60 2.66
N GLY A 35 -0.31 17.45 3.14
CA GLY A 35 -1.14 16.42 3.79
C GLY A 35 -2.18 15.73 2.90
N ILE A 36 -2.15 15.93 1.58
CA ILE A 36 -3.25 15.52 0.69
C ILE A 36 -2.67 15.07 -0.66
N VAL A 37 -2.13 13.85 -0.74
CA VAL A 37 -2.25 13.01 -1.95
C VAL A 37 -2.25 11.53 -1.55
N GLU A 38 -3.39 10.87 -1.68
CA GLU A 38 -3.57 9.43 -1.48
C GLU A 38 -3.20 8.69 -2.78
N ILE A 39 -1.90 8.49 -3.06
CA ILE A 39 -1.48 7.71 -4.24
C ILE A 39 -1.73 6.23 -3.97
N ASP A 40 -2.62 5.63 -4.72
CA ASP A 40 -2.88 4.20 -4.58
C ASP A 40 -1.96 3.33 -5.43
N LEU A 41 -1.62 3.80 -6.63
CA LEU A 41 -0.86 3.03 -7.61
C LEU A 41 0.02 3.90 -8.54
N ILE A 42 1.20 3.38 -8.87
CA ILE A 42 2.16 3.93 -9.82
C ILE A 42 2.37 2.90 -10.94
N LEU A 43 2.26 3.33 -12.20
CA LEU A 43 2.76 2.61 -13.37
C LEU A 43 4.14 3.16 -13.72
N MET A 44 5.18 2.35 -13.54
CA MET A 44 6.58 2.76 -13.66
C MET A 44 7.23 2.11 -14.88
N ASP A 45 7.88 2.89 -15.75
CA ASP A 45 8.66 2.33 -16.85
C ASP A 45 9.94 1.69 -16.31
N ILE A 46 10.34 0.47 -16.73
CA ILE A 46 11.64 -0.09 -16.31
C ILE A 46 12.79 0.72 -16.94
N ILE A 47 12.70 0.96 -18.25
CA ILE A 47 13.74 1.66 -18.99
C ILE A 47 13.31 3.12 -19.16
N MET A 48 13.95 4.03 -18.42
CA MET A 48 13.84 5.47 -18.63
C MET A 48 15.18 6.01 -19.17
N GLN A 49 15.15 7.19 -19.81
CA GLN A 49 16.36 7.74 -20.48
C GLN A 49 17.51 8.03 -19.51
N GLU A 50 17.21 8.60 -18.33
CA GLU A 50 18.23 9.07 -17.38
C GLU A 50 18.22 8.28 -16.05
N PHE A 51 17.26 7.37 -15.85
CA PHE A 51 17.05 6.68 -14.58
C PHE A 51 16.59 5.23 -14.78
N ASP A 52 16.97 4.35 -13.85
CA ASP A 52 16.46 3.00 -13.78
C ASP A 52 15.15 2.97 -12.98
N GLY A 53 14.05 2.55 -13.62
CA GLY A 53 12.75 2.44 -12.97
C GLY A 53 12.73 1.42 -11.82
N ILE A 54 13.58 0.39 -11.87
CA ILE A 54 13.73 -0.59 -10.80
C ILE A 54 14.35 0.07 -9.57
N GLU A 55 15.38 0.91 -9.77
CA GLU A 55 15.98 1.68 -8.68
C GLU A 55 14.98 2.70 -8.11
N ALA A 56 14.22 3.38 -8.97
CA ALA A 56 13.16 4.28 -8.54
C ALA A 56 12.11 3.56 -7.69
N CYS A 57 11.67 2.36 -8.12
CA CYS A 57 10.76 1.50 -7.35
C CYS A 57 11.34 1.16 -5.97
N ARG A 58 12.61 0.74 -5.93
CA ARG A 58 13.31 0.45 -4.67
C ARG A 58 13.34 1.65 -3.73
N ASN A 59 13.58 2.84 -4.26
CA ASN A 59 13.64 4.07 -3.48
C ASN A 59 12.26 4.53 -2.99
N ILE A 60 11.20 4.37 -3.79
CA ILE A 60 9.81 4.56 -3.35
C ILE A 60 9.54 3.65 -2.15
N LYS A 61 9.88 2.36 -2.27
CA LYS A 61 9.59 1.34 -1.25
C LYS A 61 10.39 1.50 0.04
N LYS A 62 11.53 2.20 0.01
CA LYS A 62 12.33 2.52 1.19
C LYS A 62 11.78 3.70 2.01
N ARG A 63 10.92 4.54 1.45
CA ARG A 63 10.35 5.71 2.13
C ARG A 63 9.05 5.30 2.82
N GLU A 64 8.99 5.41 4.15
CA GLU A 64 7.86 4.91 4.97
C GLU A 64 6.49 5.38 4.46
N TRP A 65 6.35 6.67 4.19
CA TRP A 65 5.12 7.30 3.71
C TRP A 65 4.75 6.96 2.25
N LEU A 66 5.63 6.28 1.51
CA LEU A 66 5.39 5.82 0.13
C LEU A 66 5.42 4.29 0.00
N ALA A 67 5.85 3.58 1.04
CA ALA A 67 6.05 2.15 1.01
C ALA A 67 4.75 1.39 0.65
N ASP A 68 3.61 1.94 1.07
CA ASP A 68 2.27 1.39 0.85
C ASP A 68 1.71 1.63 -0.56
N ILE A 69 2.38 2.43 -1.39
CA ILE A 69 1.93 2.70 -2.77
C ILE A 69 2.16 1.45 -3.63
N THR A 70 1.14 0.97 -4.34
CA THR A 70 1.30 -0.16 -5.26
C THR A 70 2.11 0.28 -6.48
N VAL A 71 3.20 -0.41 -6.82
CA VAL A 71 3.97 -0.14 -8.03
C VAL A 71 3.80 -1.29 -9.01
N ILE A 72 3.36 -1.00 -10.23
CA ILE A 72 3.32 -1.95 -11.34
C ILE A 72 4.32 -1.47 -12.39
N MET A 73 5.26 -2.34 -12.77
CA MET A 73 6.23 -2.01 -13.80
C MET A 73 5.62 -2.14 -15.19
N VAL A 74 6.04 -1.29 -16.12
CA VAL A 74 5.62 -1.31 -17.51
C VAL A 74 6.88 -1.27 -18.37
N THR A 75 7.06 -2.17 -19.32
CA THR A 75 8.33 -2.21 -20.06
C THR A 75 8.21 -2.88 -21.43
N ALA A 76 9.09 -2.50 -22.36
CA ALA A 76 9.24 -3.21 -23.62
C ALA A 76 10.16 -4.45 -23.49
N THR A 77 11.09 -4.44 -22.54
CA THR A 77 11.97 -5.60 -22.28
C THR A 77 11.27 -6.62 -21.39
N THR A 78 11.41 -7.90 -21.72
CA THR A 78 10.90 -9.02 -20.92
C THR A 78 12.00 -9.99 -20.53
N GLU A 79 13.23 -9.50 -20.44
CA GLU A 79 14.34 -10.29 -19.91
C GLU A 79 14.01 -10.75 -18.49
N LYS A 80 14.21 -12.05 -18.22
CA LYS A 80 13.85 -12.66 -16.94
C LYS A 80 14.52 -11.98 -15.76
N ASP A 81 15.76 -11.53 -15.94
CA ASP A 81 16.55 -10.87 -14.90
C ASP A 81 15.91 -9.53 -14.50
N ASN A 82 15.42 -8.75 -15.46
CA ASN A 82 14.73 -7.47 -15.17
C ASN A 82 13.42 -7.69 -14.41
N ILE A 83 12.68 -8.77 -14.71
CA ILE A 83 11.45 -9.13 -13.99
C ILE A 83 11.79 -9.50 -12.54
N GLN A 84 12.82 -10.33 -12.34
CA GLN A 84 13.24 -10.72 -10.99
C GLN A 84 13.74 -9.53 -10.17
N LEU A 85 14.50 -8.62 -10.79
CA LEU A 85 14.98 -7.39 -10.17
C LEU A 85 13.84 -6.45 -9.79
N ALA A 86 12.83 -6.31 -10.65
CA ALA A 86 11.64 -5.50 -10.39
C ALA A 86 10.86 -5.99 -9.16
N PHE A 87 10.57 -7.30 -9.07
CA PHE A 87 9.92 -7.87 -7.89
C PHE A 87 10.76 -7.70 -6.63
N SER A 88 12.08 -7.91 -6.72
CA SER A 88 13.02 -7.71 -5.61
C SER A 88 13.10 -6.25 -5.15
N ALA A 89 12.82 -5.30 -6.03
CA ALA A 89 12.70 -3.88 -5.69
C ALA A 89 11.37 -3.50 -5.02
N GLY A 90 10.41 -4.43 -4.96
CA GLY A 90 9.10 -4.23 -4.33
C GLY A 90 7.96 -3.88 -5.31
N ALA A 91 8.15 -4.13 -6.62
CA ALA A 91 7.05 -4.08 -7.56
C ALA A 91 6.02 -5.18 -7.26
N MET A 92 4.74 -4.87 -7.43
CA MET A 92 3.65 -5.83 -7.25
C MET A 92 3.39 -6.67 -8.49
N ASP A 93 3.57 -6.09 -9.68
CA ASP A 93 3.31 -6.74 -10.95
C ASP A 93 4.10 -6.05 -12.07
N PHE A 94 4.11 -6.65 -13.26
CA PHE A 94 4.66 -6.04 -14.47
C PHE A 94 3.72 -6.23 -15.68
N ILE A 95 3.76 -5.28 -16.62
CA ILE A 95 2.99 -5.29 -17.85
C ILE A 95 3.92 -5.05 -19.03
N LYS A 96 3.83 -5.91 -20.05
CA LYS A 96 4.61 -5.75 -21.27
C LYS A 96 4.00 -4.65 -22.15
N LYS A 97 4.84 -3.85 -22.81
CA LYS A 97 4.42 -2.95 -23.88
C LYS A 97 4.25 -3.72 -25.20
N PRO A 98 3.28 -3.33 -26.05
CA PRO A 98 2.34 -2.21 -25.89
C PRO A 98 1.28 -2.47 -24.82
N LEU A 99 0.90 -1.42 -24.07
CA LEU A 99 -0.12 -1.54 -23.03
C LEU A 99 -1.50 -1.77 -23.65
N GLU A 100 -2.07 -2.95 -23.42
CA GLU A 100 -3.46 -3.21 -23.76
C GLU A 100 -4.40 -2.75 -22.67
N ARG A 101 -5.47 -2.03 -23.04
CA ARG A 101 -6.41 -1.41 -22.09
C ARG A 101 -7.09 -2.44 -21.19
N VAL A 102 -7.42 -3.61 -21.73
CA VAL A 102 -8.07 -4.69 -21.00
C VAL A 102 -7.10 -5.29 -19.98
N GLU A 103 -5.88 -5.63 -20.39
CA GLU A 103 -4.85 -6.15 -19.49
C GLU A 103 -4.50 -5.15 -18.38
N LEU A 104 -4.24 -3.89 -18.76
CA LEU A 104 -3.91 -2.83 -17.81
C LEU A 104 -5.02 -2.66 -16.77
N SER A 105 -6.27 -2.57 -17.21
CA SER A 105 -7.41 -2.41 -16.29
C SER A 105 -7.56 -3.62 -15.38
N ALA A 106 -7.39 -4.84 -15.88
CA ALA A 106 -7.53 -6.06 -15.08
C ALA A 106 -6.45 -6.16 -14.00
N ARG A 107 -5.19 -5.85 -14.34
CA ARG A 107 -4.05 -5.88 -13.40
C ARG A 107 -4.15 -4.78 -12.36
N VAL A 108 -4.46 -3.55 -12.78
CA VAL A 108 -4.68 -2.42 -11.85
C VAL A 108 -5.82 -2.71 -10.89
N CYS A 109 -6.97 -3.18 -11.38
CA CYS A 109 -8.10 -3.53 -10.52
C CYS A 109 -7.75 -4.63 -9.52
N SER A 110 -7.07 -5.68 -9.97
CA SER A 110 -6.65 -6.79 -9.11
C SER A 110 -5.68 -6.33 -8.02
N ALA A 111 -4.68 -5.54 -8.40
CA ALA A 111 -3.67 -5.00 -7.50
C ALA A 111 -4.28 -4.07 -6.41
N LEU A 112 -5.17 -3.16 -6.81
CA LEU A 112 -5.85 -2.26 -5.89
C LEU A 112 -6.83 -2.99 -4.97
N LYS A 113 -7.55 -3.98 -5.51
CA LYS A 113 -8.46 -4.81 -4.70
C LYS A 113 -7.69 -5.58 -3.63
N LEU A 114 -6.55 -6.17 -3.98
CA LEU A 114 -5.69 -6.87 -3.03
C LEU A 114 -5.17 -5.92 -1.95
N LYS A 115 -4.69 -4.73 -2.31
CA LYS A 115 -4.25 -3.71 -1.35
C LYS A 115 -5.37 -3.36 -0.36
N HIS A 116 -6.57 -3.08 -0.87
CA HIS A 116 -7.70 -2.67 -0.03
C HIS A 116 -8.16 -3.79 0.91
N GLU A 117 -8.26 -5.03 0.43
CA GLU A 117 -8.65 -6.16 1.28
C GLU A 117 -7.60 -6.44 2.36
N THR A 118 -6.31 -6.34 2.04
CA THR A 118 -5.25 -6.46 3.05
C THR A 118 -5.34 -5.34 4.10
N ALA A 119 -5.51 -4.09 3.69
CA ALA A 119 -5.66 -2.97 4.61
C ALA A 119 -6.89 -3.15 5.52
N ARG A 120 -8.03 -3.57 4.93
CA ARG A 120 -9.26 -3.85 5.67
C ARG A 120 -9.09 -5.00 6.66
N ARG A 121 -8.37 -6.05 6.28
CA ARG A 121 -8.06 -7.17 7.15
C ARG A 121 -7.21 -6.74 8.34
N ASN A 122 -6.14 -5.98 8.10
CA ASN A 122 -5.24 -5.51 9.16
C ASN A 122 -5.96 -4.56 10.14
N ALA A 123 -6.83 -3.68 9.63
CA ALA A 123 -7.65 -2.81 10.47
C ALA A 123 -8.60 -3.61 11.38
N ARG A 124 -9.27 -4.63 10.85
CA ARG A 124 -10.14 -5.52 11.63
C ARG A 124 -9.38 -6.34 12.67
N GLU A 125 -8.18 -6.81 12.33
CA GLU A 125 -7.33 -7.56 13.25
C GLU A 125 -6.92 -6.70 14.44
N THR A 126 -6.54 -5.44 14.17
CA THR A 126 -6.22 -4.46 15.21
C THR A 126 -7.43 -4.19 16.11
N GLU A 127 -8.60 -3.94 15.51
CA GLU A 127 -9.86 -3.74 16.25
C GLU A 127 -10.23 -4.96 17.12
N LEU A 128 -10.07 -6.17 16.59
CA LEU A 128 -10.36 -7.40 17.30
C LEU A 128 -9.46 -7.56 18.54
N LEU A 129 -8.17 -7.29 18.41
CA LEU A 129 -7.21 -7.34 19.52
C LEU A 129 -7.58 -6.34 20.61
N GLU A 130 -7.95 -5.11 20.24
CA GLU A 130 -8.41 -4.09 21.20
C GLU A 130 -9.67 -4.53 21.96
N VAL A 131 -10.65 -5.10 21.25
CA VAL A 131 -11.88 -5.62 21.86
C VAL A 131 -11.56 -6.79 22.79
N THR A 132 -10.69 -7.72 22.40
CA THR A 132 -10.26 -8.84 23.25
C THR A 132 -9.58 -8.36 24.53
N HIS A 133 -8.65 -7.41 24.44
CA HIS A 133 -8.01 -6.82 25.62
C HIS A 133 -9.02 -6.14 26.55
N ARG A 134 -9.96 -5.38 25.99
CA ARG A 134 -11.03 -4.72 26.78
C ARG A 134 -11.92 -5.73 27.50
N LEU A 135 -12.29 -6.82 26.82
CA LEU A 135 -13.11 -7.88 27.40
C LEU A 135 -12.38 -8.61 28.54
N GLN A 136 -11.09 -8.93 28.36
CA GLN A 136 -10.27 -9.56 29.41
C GLN A 136 -10.21 -8.68 30.66
N ALA A 137 -9.86 -7.40 30.51
CA ALA A 137 -9.79 -6.46 31.64
C ALA A 137 -11.13 -6.31 32.37
N THR A 138 -12.24 -6.28 31.62
CA THR A 138 -13.58 -6.21 32.20
C THR A 138 -13.93 -7.49 32.98
N ASN A 139 -13.59 -8.66 32.43
CA ASN A 139 -13.85 -9.94 33.07
C ASN A 139 -13.04 -10.09 34.38
N GLU A 140 -11.76 -9.73 34.37
CA GLU A 140 -10.91 -9.73 35.57
C GLU A 140 -11.47 -8.82 36.65
N ARG A 141 -11.93 -7.62 36.28
CA ARG A 141 -12.57 -6.68 37.21
C ARG A 141 -13.83 -7.27 37.83
N LEU A 142 -14.71 -7.86 37.02
CA LEU A 142 -15.95 -8.48 37.51
C LEU A 142 -15.67 -9.65 38.44
N GLN A 143 -14.66 -10.47 38.15
CA GLN A 143 -14.25 -11.57 39.03
C GLN A 143 -13.75 -11.05 40.37
N LYS A 144 -12.91 -10.00 40.36
CA LYS A 144 -12.42 -9.36 41.58
C LYS A 144 -13.54 -8.75 42.41
N ASP A 145 -14.49 -8.07 41.77
CA ASP A 145 -15.67 -7.49 42.44
C ASP A 145 -16.60 -8.56 43.02
N ARG A 146 -16.71 -9.72 42.36
CA ARG A 146 -17.47 -10.87 42.87
C ARG A 146 -16.78 -11.50 44.08
N LEU A 147 -15.46 -11.68 44.01
CA LEU A 147 -14.68 -12.24 45.12
C LEU A 147 -14.70 -11.32 46.35
N ASN A 148 -14.55 -10.01 46.15
CA ASN A 148 -14.62 -9.03 47.23
C ASN A 148 -15.98 -9.05 47.93
N ARG A 149 -17.08 -9.12 47.16
CA ARG A 149 -18.43 -9.24 47.74
C ARG A 149 -18.61 -10.54 48.53
N PHE A 150 -18.11 -11.66 48.02
CA PHE A 150 -18.17 -12.95 48.72
C PHE A 150 -17.41 -12.91 50.05
N LEU A 151 -16.18 -12.37 50.05
CA LEU A 151 -15.36 -12.21 51.25
C LEU A 151 -16.04 -11.36 52.32
N LEU A 152 -16.63 -10.23 51.92
CA LEU A 152 -17.38 -9.35 52.82
C LEU A 152 -18.57 -10.06 53.48
N LEU A 153 -19.30 -10.89 52.72
CA LEU A 153 -20.45 -11.66 53.25
C LEU A 153 -20.02 -12.79 54.19
N SER A 154 -18.83 -13.37 54.02
CA SER A 154 -18.33 -14.46 54.87
C SER A 154 -17.74 -14.00 56.21
N LEU A 155 -17.48 -12.70 56.38
CA LEU A 155 -16.90 -12.10 57.59
C LEU A 155 -17.95 -11.39 58.47
N SER A 156 -19.22 -11.42 58.05
CA SER A 156 -20.38 -10.83 58.75
C SER A 156 -21.17 -11.93 59.46
#